data_AF-A0A183KST0-F1
#
_entry.id   AF-A0A183KST0-F1
#
_cell.length_a   1.000
_cell.length_b   1.000
_cell.length_c   1.000
_cell.angle_alpha   90.00
_cell.angle_beta   90.00
_cell.angle_gamma   90.00
#
_symmetry.space_group_name_H-M   'P 1'
#
loop_
_entity.id
_entity.type
_entity.pdbx_description
1 polymer ?
#
loop_
_entity_poly.entity_id
_entity_poly.type
_entity_poly.pdbx_seq_one_letter_code
_entity_poly.pdbx_strand_id
1 'polypeptide(L)'
;MDPGSSKLGKFSTVLLNWMKDVVDAKLQDQQAGLRENRSCTDRIATIQIIAEESVEQNSSLYINFIDYEKAFDSLDRRTLWKLLRHYGVPEKIVKAVYPIHSSFGGLLDYGNLDI
;
A
#
# COMPACT_ATOMS: atom_id res chain seq x y z
N MET A 1 -11.62 26.24 -9.95
CA MET A 1 -10.45 25.43 -9.56
C MET A 1 -9.68 26.21 -8.50
N ASP A 2 -9.49 25.63 -7.31
CA ASP A 2 -8.72 26.25 -6.23
C ASP A 2 -7.21 26.16 -6.50
N PRO A 3 -6.45 27.28 -6.53
CA PRO A 3 -5.00 27.27 -6.71
C PRO A 3 -4.23 26.47 -5.65
N GLY A 4 -4.79 26.30 -4.44
CA GLY A 4 -4.19 25.51 -3.36
C GLY A 4 -4.12 24.02 -3.66
N SER A 5 -5.19 23.46 -4.24
CA SER A 5 -5.30 22.04 -4.59
C SER A 5 -4.19 21.53 -5.53
N SER A 6 -3.73 22.35 -6.47
CA SER A 6 -2.69 21.97 -7.45
C SER A 6 -1.28 21.86 -6.83
N LYS A 7 -0.98 22.71 -5.83
CA LYS A 7 0.34 22.72 -5.18
C LYS A 7 0.50 21.52 -4.23
N LEU A 8 -0.53 21.23 -3.43
CA LEU A 8 -0.53 20.08 -2.54
C LEU A 8 -0.47 18.76 -3.32
N GLY A 9 -1.22 18.66 -4.42
CA GLY A 9 -1.18 17.49 -5.30
C GLY A 9 0.24 17.20 -5.83
N LYS A 10 0.93 18.23 -6.33
CA LYS A 10 2.33 18.10 -6.81
C LYS A 10 3.28 17.69 -5.70
N PHE A 11 3.14 18.25 -4.50
CA PHE A 11 3.96 17.88 -3.35
C PHE A 11 3.76 16.41 -2.96
N SER A 12 2.50 15.95 -2.88
CA SER A 12 2.19 14.55 -2.60
C SER A 12 2.74 13.59 -3.66
N THR A 13 2.72 13.96 -4.94
CA THR A 13 3.35 13.17 -6.02
C THR A 13 4.86 13.01 -5.81
N VAL A 14 5.55 14.07 -5.40
CA VAL A 14 7.00 14.01 -5.14
C VAL A 14 7.30 13.08 -3.97
N LEU A 15 6.55 13.19 -2.87
CA LEU A 15 6.69 12.29 -1.72
C LEU A 15 6.41 10.83 -2.10
N LEU A 16 5.36 10.59 -2.88
CA LEU A 16 5.01 9.26 -3.35
C LEU A 16 6.15 8.64 -4.18
N ASN A 17 6.71 9.40 -5.14
CA ASN A 17 7.81 8.92 -5.98
C ASN A 17 9.05 8.55 -5.15
N TRP A 18 9.36 9.32 -4.11
CA TRP A 18 10.50 9.01 -3.23
C TRP A 18 10.28 7.75 -2.40
N MET A 19 9.06 7.53 -1.93
CA MET A 19 8.72 6.33 -1.15
C MET A 19 8.62 5.09 -2.03
N LYS A 20 8.18 5.26 -3.28
CA LYS A 20 7.93 4.17 -4.22
C LYS A 20 9.15 3.29 -4.38
N ASP A 21 10.32 3.83 -4.70
CA ASP A 21 11.51 3.03 -4.95
C ASP A 21 11.97 2.22 -3.72
N VAL A 22 11.85 2.83 -2.54
CA VAL A 22 12.22 2.19 -1.26
C VAL A 22 11.27 1.06 -0.92
N VAL A 23 9.97 1.29 -1.06
CA VAL A 23 8.93 0.31 -0.72
C VAL A 23 8.89 -0.80 -1.77
N ASP A 24 8.94 -0.47 -3.06
CA ASP A 24 8.82 -1.43 -4.16
C ASP A 24 9.93 -2.48 -4.15
N ALA A 25 11.15 -2.09 -3.75
CA ALA A 25 12.28 -2.99 -3.55
C ALA A 25 12.09 -4.00 -2.41
N LYS A 26 11.10 -3.78 -1.53
CA LYS A 26 10.79 -4.62 -0.37
C LYS A 26 9.46 -5.38 -0.53
N LEU A 27 8.63 -5.00 -1.49
CA LEU A 27 7.37 -5.68 -1.76
C LEU A 27 7.62 -7.05 -2.39
N GLN A 28 6.79 -8.02 -2.01
CA GLN A 28 6.80 -9.35 -2.61
C GLN A 28 6.43 -9.28 -4.10
N ASP A 29 7.01 -10.15 -4.91
CA ASP A 29 6.68 -10.27 -6.34
C ASP A 29 5.22 -10.67 -6.59
N GLN A 30 4.60 -11.30 -5.59
CA GLN A 30 3.19 -11.64 -5.54
C GLN A 30 2.29 -10.44 -5.24
N GLN A 31 2.79 -9.23 -5.02
CA GLN A 31 1.97 -8.02 -5.01
C GLN A 31 2.01 -7.39 -6.42
N ALA A 32 0.88 -7.33 -7.11
CA ALA A 32 0.77 -6.65 -8.41
C ALA A 32 0.04 -5.30 -8.29
N GLY A 33 -0.93 -5.20 -7.38
CA GLY A 33 -1.64 -3.96 -7.12
C GLY A 33 -0.72 -2.85 -6.62
N LEU A 34 -0.97 -1.63 -7.08
CA LEU A 34 -0.22 -0.41 -6.71
C LEU A 34 1.27 -0.42 -7.09
N ARG A 35 1.69 -1.32 -7.99
CA ARG A 35 3.05 -1.37 -8.55
C ARG A 35 3.01 -1.04 -10.04
N GLU A 36 4.02 -0.32 -10.49
CA GLU A 36 4.16 -0.01 -11.92
C GLU A 36 4.60 -1.27 -12.67
N ASN A 37 4.14 -1.42 -13.92
CA ASN A 37 4.50 -2.53 -14.81
C ASN A 37 4.15 -3.93 -14.26
N ARG A 38 3.22 -4.04 -13.31
CA ARG A 38 2.70 -5.31 -12.80
C ARG A 38 1.20 -5.40 -13.06
N SER A 39 0.76 -6.51 -13.64
CA SER A 39 -0.65 -6.83 -13.86
C SER A 39 -1.06 -8.09 -13.10
N CYS A 40 -2.35 -8.24 -12.82
CA CYS A 40 -2.92 -9.46 -12.26
C CYS A 40 -3.25 -10.52 -13.32
N THR A 41 -3.09 -10.21 -14.62
CA THR A 41 -3.48 -11.09 -15.73
C THR A 41 -2.86 -12.48 -15.64
N ASP A 42 -1.54 -12.56 -15.42
CA ASP A 42 -0.83 -13.85 -15.35
C ASP A 42 -1.30 -14.70 -14.17
N ARG A 43 -1.67 -14.06 -13.06
CA ARG A 43 -2.17 -14.75 -11.87
C ARG A 43 -3.58 -15.28 -12.07
N ILE A 44 -4.43 -14.50 -12.74
CA ILE A 44 -5.76 -14.95 -13.14
C ILE A 44 -5.63 -16.15 -14.10
N ALA A 45 -4.77 -16.06 -15.11
CA ALA A 45 -4.52 -17.16 -16.03
C ALA A 45 -3.98 -18.41 -15.30
N THR A 46 -3.07 -18.24 -14.34
CA THR A 46 -2.56 -19.34 -13.51
C THR A 46 -3.68 -20.03 -12.72
N ILE A 47 -4.57 -19.25 -12.11
CA ILE A 47 -5.73 -19.81 -11.39
C ILE A 47 -6.67 -20.55 -12.35
N GLN A 48 -6.89 -20.02 -13.56
CA GLN A 48 -7.70 -20.68 -14.59
C GLN A 48 -7.09 -22.03 -14.99
N ILE A 49 -5.78 -22.07 -15.26
CA ILE A 49 -5.08 -23.32 -15.61
C ILE A 49 -5.18 -24.35 -14.49
N ILE A 50 -4.96 -23.96 -13.23
CA ILE A 50 -5.08 -24.87 -12.08
C ILE A 50 -6.51 -25.40 -11.93
N ALA A 51 -7.51 -24.53 -12.17
CA ALA A 51 -8.91 -24.94 -12.15
C ALA A 51 -9.25 -25.94 -13.26
N GLU A 52 -8.78 -25.69 -14.48
CA GLU A 52 -8.95 -26.61 -15.62
C GLU A 52 -8.28 -27.96 -15.37
N GLU A 53 -7.04 -27.97 -14.91
CA GLU A 53 -6.29 -29.20 -14.58
C GLU A 53 -7.01 -30.03 -13.49
N SER A 54 -7.58 -29.37 -12.48
CA SER A 54 -8.32 -30.07 -11.42
C SER A 54 -9.54 -30.82 -11.95
N VAL A 55 -10.24 -30.23 -12.93
CA VAL A 55 -11.39 -30.84 -13.62
C VAL A 55 -10.93 -32.02 -14.46
N GLU A 56 -9.85 -31.88 -15.21
CA GLU A 56 -9.28 -32.97 -16.02
C GLU A 56 -8.84 -34.17 -15.19
N GLN A 57 -8.25 -33.92 -14.01
CA GLN A 57 -7.77 -34.96 -13.10
C GLN A 57 -8.86 -35.51 -12.16
N ASN A 58 -10.09 -35.01 -12.25
CA ASN A 58 -11.19 -35.40 -11.37
C ASN A 58 -10.83 -35.23 -9.87
N SER A 59 -10.06 -34.18 -9.58
CA SER A 59 -9.56 -33.86 -8.25
C SER A 59 -10.34 -32.71 -7.61
N SER A 60 -10.44 -32.69 -6.30
CA SER A 60 -11.08 -31.59 -5.58
C SER A 60 -10.14 -30.38 -5.49
N LEU A 61 -10.60 -29.21 -5.96
CA LEU A 61 -9.90 -27.93 -5.81
C LEU A 61 -10.67 -26.98 -4.88
N TYR A 62 -9.95 -26.33 -3.97
CA TYR A 62 -10.48 -25.32 -3.06
C TYR A 62 -9.71 -24.01 -3.21
N ILE A 63 -10.42 -22.92 -3.50
CA ILE A 63 -9.84 -21.57 -3.66
C ILE A 63 -10.53 -20.63 -2.68
N ASN A 64 -9.75 -19.84 -1.94
CA ASN A 64 -10.27 -18.82 -1.02
C ASN A 64 -9.89 -17.42 -1.51
N PHE A 65 -10.88 -16.53 -1.61
CA PHE A 65 -10.69 -15.12 -1.95
C PHE A 65 -10.92 -14.28 -0.69
N ILE A 66 -9.92 -13.51 -0.28
CA ILE A 66 -9.98 -12.64 0.89
C ILE A 66 -10.04 -11.20 0.39
N ASP A 67 -11.10 -10.48 0.77
CA ASP A 67 -11.26 -9.05 0.51
C ASP A 67 -11.45 -8.30 1.83
N TYR A 68 -10.88 -7.09 1.92
CA TYR A 68 -10.95 -6.27 3.12
C TYR A 68 -11.94 -5.12 2.92
N GLU A 69 -13.00 -5.09 3.72
CA GLU A 69 -13.93 -3.98 3.72
C GLU A 69 -13.22 -2.68 4.14
N LYS A 70 -13.27 -1.65 3.28
CA LYS A 70 -12.67 -0.33 3.52
C LYS A 70 -11.21 -0.40 3.97
N ALA A 71 -10.40 -1.18 3.26
CA ALA A 71 -9.00 -1.46 3.59
C ALA A 71 -8.14 -0.24 3.92
N PHE A 72 -8.41 0.95 3.36
CA PHE A 72 -7.65 2.17 3.67
C PHE A 72 -8.20 2.98 4.85
N ASP A 73 -9.50 2.89 5.11
CA ASP A 73 -10.15 3.61 6.23
C ASP A 73 -9.95 2.87 7.55
N SER A 74 -9.76 1.54 7.50
CA SER A 74 -9.57 0.67 8.67
C SER A 74 -8.13 0.62 9.19
N LEU A 75 -7.16 1.22 8.49
CA LEU A 75 -5.76 1.20 8.91
C LEU A 75 -5.50 2.12 10.09
N ASP A 76 -4.98 1.56 11.19
CA ASP A 76 -4.46 2.34 12.31
C ASP A 76 -3.26 3.18 11.86
N ARG A 77 -3.36 4.50 12.07
CA ARG A 77 -2.34 5.46 11.64
C ARG A 77 -1.00 5.25 12.35
N ARG A 78 -1.00 4.81 13.61
CA ARG A 78 0.26 4.50 14.32
C ARG A 78 0.97 3.31 13.69
N THR A 79 0.21 2.28 13.35
CA THR A 79 0.72 1.11 12.61
C THR A 79 1.27 1.50 11.24
N LEU A 80 0.60 2.40 10.51
CA LEU A 80 1.10 2.90 9.22
C LEU A 80 2.50 3.55 9.35
N TRP A 81 2.72 4.39 10.36
CA TRP A 81 4.03 5.04 10.55
C TRP A 81 5.15 4.03 10.87
N LYS A 82 4.84 3.03 11.72
CA LYS A 82 5.77 1.94 12.04
C LYS A 82 6.11 1.11 10.80
N LEU A 83 5.11 0.84 9.95
CA LEU A 83 5.32 0.14 8.69
C LEU A 83 6.22 0.93 7.76
N LEU A 84 6.00 2.22 7.55
CA LEU A 84 6.86 3.03 6.68
C LEU A 84 8.33 3.01 7.12
N ARG A 85 8.59 3.11 8.43
CA ARG A 85 9.95 2.95 8.98
C ARG A 85 10.51 1.54 8.76
N HIS A 86 9.70 0.51 8.99
CA HIS A 86 10.09 -0.88 8.77
C HIS A 86 10.48 -1.16 7.32
N TYR A 87 9.75 -0.57 6.37
CA TYR A 87 10.04 -0.65 4.93
C TYR A 87 11.25 0.21 4.51
N GLY A 88 11.87 0.96 5.44
CA GLY A 88 13.09 1.73 5.20
C GLY A 88 12.85 3.16 4.72
N VAL A 89 11.62 3.68 4.80
CA VAL A 89 11.33 5.07 4.44
C VAL A 89 12.02 6.00 5.45
N PRO A 90 12.84 6.95 5.00
CA PRO A 90 13.54 7.88 5.89
C PRO A 90 12.59 8.68 6.76
N GLU A 91 12.96 8.88 8.03
CA GLU A 91 12.12 9.55 9.04
C GLU A 91 11.71 10.97 8.63
N LYS A 92 12.56 11.68 7.89
CA LYS A 92 12.24 13.01 7.32
C LYS A 92 11.01 12.97 6.40
N ILE A 93 10.83 11.89 5.64
CA ILE A 93 9.71 11.70 4.72
C ILE A 93 8.47 11.30 5.51
N VAL A 94 8.60 10.40 6.49
CA VAL A 94 7.49 10.03 7.38
C VAL A 94 6.91 11.26 8.07
N LYS A 95 7.77 12.14 8.60
CA LYS A 95 7.36 13.42 9.19
C LYS A 95 6.73 14.40 8.19
N ALA A 96 7.10 14.34 6.91
CA ALA A 96 6.49 15.17 5.86
C ALA A 96 5.12 14.65 5.41
N VAL A 97 4.88 13.34 5.48
CA VAL A 97 3.61 12.69 5.15
C VAL A 97 2.61 12.81 6.31
N TYR A 98 3.09 12.85 7.56
CA TYR A 98 2.26 12.90 8.75
C TYR A 98 1.14 13.97 8.72
N PRO A 99 1.42 15.26 8.41
CA PRO A 99 0.41 16.32 8.40
C PRO A 99 -0.71 16.11 7.36
N ILE A 100 -0.39 15.43 6.25
CA ILE A 100 -1.32 15.15 5.15
C ILE A 100 -2.42 14.18 5.62
N HIS A 101 -2.09 13.29 6.55
CA HIS A 101 -3.01 12.28 7.08
C HIS A 101 -3.51 12.55 8.51
N SER A 102 -2.91 13.51 9.23
CA SER A 102 -3.25 13.83 10.62
C SER A 102 -4.26 14.98 10.76
N SER A 103 -4.80 15.49 9.65
CA SER A 103 -5.76 16.60 9.66
C SER A 103 -7.17 16.16 10.09
N PHE A 104 -7.29 15.48 11.23
CA PHE A 104 -8.45 15.40 12.13
C PHE A 104 -7.94 14.83 13.47
N GLY A 105 -7.43 15.72 14.34
CA GLY A 105 -7.16 15.45 15.77
C GLY A 105 -5.81 14.77 16.09
N GLY A 106 -4.78 15.56 16.41
CA GLY A 106 -3.52 14.99 16.91
C GLY A 106 -2.40 16.00 17.12
N LEU A 107 -2.65 17.09 17.84
CA LEU A 107 -1.63 18.08 18.25
C LEU A 107 -0.85 17.64 19.52
N LEU A 108 -0.93 16.38 19.95
CA LEU A 108 -0.43 15.94 21.26
C LEU A 108 0.65 14.86 21.24
N ASP A 109 1.38 14.66 20.14
CA ASP A 109 2.42 13.60 20.09
C ASP A 109 3.78 14.07 19.55
N TYR A 110 4.07 15.38 19.65
CA TYR A 110 5.40 15.91 19.30
C TYR A 110 6.46 15.68 20.39
N GLY A 111 6.06 15.22 21.58
CA GLY A 111 6.88 15.27 22.79
C GLY A 111 7.56 13.96 23.21
N ASN A 112 7.24 12.80 22.62
CA ASN A 112 7.86 11.52 22.99
C ASN A 112 7.74 10.53 21.83
N LEU A 113 8.68 10.56 20.89
CA LEU A 113 8.64 9.65 19.74
C LEU A 113 9.41 8.35 20.04
N ASP A 114 8.71 7.41 20.69
CA ASP A 114 8.75 5.99 20.25
C ASP A 114 7.73 5.81 19.09
N ILE A 115 7.85 6.70 18.11
CA ILE A 115 7.25 6.60 16.78
C ILE A 115 8.34 6.01 15.91
#